data_AF-A0A252F4F7-F1
#
_entry.id   AF-A0A252F4F7-F1
#
_cell.length_a   1.000
_cell.length_b   1.000
_cell.length_c   1.000
_cell.angle_alpha   90.00
_cell.angle_beta   90.00
_cell.angle_gamma   90.00
#
_symmetry.space_group_name_H-M   'P 1'
#
loop_
_entity.id
_entity.type
_entity.pdbx_description
1 polymer ?
#
loop_
_entity_poly.entity_id
_entity_poly.type
_entity_poly.pdbx_seq_one_letter_code
_entity_poly.pdbx_strand_id
1 'polypeptide(L)'
;MAYTFRGGIHPGTKNDPGFKSATNKKPIEVLKAPDKVVLPVSMHIGAPAKPLVKKGDIVDMGQMIAEAGGFVSAPVHASVSGKVVDVIPMLHQNGSKVLSIVIENDHEDRLHESVKPKDFESMSNDERIQAIWDAGIVGHGGATFPTHVKIKSGIGKCDTILINGAECEPYITSDHRLLLERPEEIVEGVRYLVKIMGVKQAFIGIELNKEDTFAKIEQLLAGDPVIKLAPLECRYPQGAEKQLINAVTGREVPSGKLPADAGCAVFNVDTAGAVYRCFAKGMPVIRRVVTVSGSAVNEPKNLEVRTGTCVTELIDACGGFKSAPNKLLAGGPMMGVAQFTTDVPVLKGTNAFLAFCEDEDKRVAHPTCIRCGRCVGVCPMHLTPVYMNMFAAKNDLEGCEEYDVLDCIECGSCAYVCPARIPLVQQFRVAKMRVQEKRKAAAAAAQK
;
A
#
# COMPACT_ATOMS: atom_id res chain seq x y z
N MET A 1 -28.35 0.59 2.02
CA MET A 1 -27.78 0.19 3.33
C MET A 1 -26.34 -0.20 3.05
N ALA A 2 -25.37 0.42 3.72
CA ALA A 2 -23.99 -0.09 3.69
C ALA A 2 -23.99 -1.43 4.44
N TYR A 3 -23.40 -2.47 3.86
CA TYR A 3 -23.09 -3.69 4.58
C TYR A 3 -21.90 -3.41 5.52
N THR A 4 -21.59 -4.34 6.41
CA THR A 4 -20.38 -4.30 7.24
C THR A 4 -19.82 -5.71 7.36
N PHE A 5 -18.58 -5.86 7.81
CA PHE A 5 -17.93 -7.15 7.99
C PHE A 5 -17.86 -7.54 9.48
N ARG A 6 -17.67 -8.83 9.78
CA ARG A 6 -17.51 -9.33 11.16
C ARG A 6 -16.05 -9.24 11.61
N GLY A 7 -15.81 -9.11 12.92
CA GLY A 7 -14.44 -9.07 13.49
C GLY A 7 -13.78 -7.70 13.41
N GLY A 8 -12.46 -7.59 13.43
CA GLY A 8 -11.79 -6.29 13.47
C GLY A 8 -11.84 -5.58 14.83
N ILE A 9 -11.26 -4.38 14.86
CA ILE A 9 -10.97 -3.59 16.07
C ILE A 9 -11.14 -2.09 15.79
N HIS A 10 -11.12 -1.29 16.84
CA HIS A 10 -11.10 0.17 16.76
C HIS A 10 -9.82 0.70 17.46
N PRO A 11 -8.69 0.81 16.74
CA PRO A 11 -7.49 1.44 17.29
C PRO A 11 -7.76 2.92 17.60
N GLY A 12 -7.02 3.48 18.55
CA GLY A 12 -7.18 4.88 18.97
C GLY A 12 -7.91 5.03 20.30
N THR A 13 -8.14 6.30 20.66
CA THR A 13 -8.99 6.66 21.79
C THR A 13 -10.33 7.17 21.30
N LYS A 14 -11.31 7.35 22.20
CA LYS A 14 -12.59 7.98 21.85
C LYS A 14 -12.41 9.37 21.20
N ASN A 15 -11.40 10.12 21.64
CA ASN A 15 -11.14 11.48 21.17
C ASN A 15 -10.20 11.54 19.96
N ASP A 16 -9.49 10.45 19.66
CA ASP A 16 -8.61 10.34 18.49
C ASP A 16 -8.70 8.93 17.89
N PRO A 17 -9.80 8.64 17.15
CA PRO A 17 -10.01 7.36 16.50
C PRO A 17 -8.90 7.13 15.47
N GLY A 18 -8.18 6.01 15.59
CA GLY A 18 -7.06 5.68 14.73
C GLY A 18 -5.81 6.56 14.93
N PHE A 19 -5.70 7.38 15.98
CA PHE A 19 -4.51 8.21 16.23
C PHE A 19 -4.13 9.16 15.08
N LYS A 20 -5.12 9.75 14.41
CA LYS A 20 -4.93 10.54 13.17
C LYS A 20 -4.86 12.05 13.42
N SER A 21 -5.18 12.52 14.62
CA SER A 21 -5.27 13.96 14.96
C SER A 21 -3.98 14.75 14.71
N ALA A 22 -2.82 14.09 14.74
CA ALA A 22 -1.52 14.73 14.54
C ALA A 22 -1.32 15.28 13.11
N THR A 23 -1.99 14.70 12.11
CA THR A 23 -1.73 15.00 10.68
C THR A 23 -2.99 15.21 9.84
N ASN A 24 -4.18 14.77 10.27
CA ASN A 24 -5.41 14.83 9.44
C ASN A 24 -5.80 16.25 8.98
N LYS A 25 -5.54 17.26 9.79
CA LYS A 25 -5.82 18.68 9.47
C LYS A 25 -4.65 19.40 8.82
N LYS A 26 -3.49 18.75 8.65
CA LYS A 26 -2.31 19.34 8.04
C LYS A 26 -2.32 19.10 6.53
N PRO A 27 -2.13 20.14 5.70
CA PRO A 27 -2.13 19.99 4.26
C PRO A 27 -0.93 19.15 3.77
N ILE A 28 -0.98 18.71 2.52
CA ILE A 28 0.17 18.09 1.87
C ILE A 28 1.22 19.18 1.62
N GLU A 29 2.40 19.01 2.20
CA GLU A 29 3.57 19.85 1.92
C GLU A 29 4.42 19.17 0.85
N VAL A 30 4.79 19.89 -0.21
CA VAL A 30 5.72 19.38 -1.22
C VAL A 30 7.14 19.52 -0.69
N LEU A 31 7.81 18.39 -0.47
CA LEU A 31 9.21 18.38 -0.07
C LEU A 31 10.08 18.72 -1.29
N LYS A 32 11.08 19.59 -1.08
CA LYS A 32 12.08 19.88 -2.11
C LYS A 32 12.73 18.57 -2.57
N ALA A 33 12.94 18.42 -3.87
CA ALA A 33 13.63 17.24 -4.40
C ALA A 33 15.05 17.15 -3.80
N PRO A 34 15.48 15.95 -3.37
CA PRO A 34 16.75 15.74 -2.70
C PRO A 34 17.92 15.93 -3.67
N ASP A 35 19.13 16.14 -3.15
CA ASP A 35 20.36 16.17 -3.97
C ASP A 35 20.66 14.80 -4.60
N LYS A 36 20.08 13.72 -4.04
CA LYS A 36 20.28 12.35 -4.50
C LYS A 36 19.06 11.48 -4.23
N VAL A 37 18.70 10.65 -5.21
CA VAL A 37 17.67 9.61 -5.05
C VAL A 37 18.27 8.22 -5.21
N VAL A 38 17.74 7.26 -4.45
CA VAL A 38 18.07 5.83 -4.57
C VAL A 38 16.82 5.09 -5.01
N LEU A 39 16.84 4.53 -6.21
CA LEU A 39 15.69 3.87 -6.82
C LEU A 39 15.94 2.36 -6.92
N PRO A 40 15.50 1.57 -5.92
CA PRO A 40 15.51 0.11 -6.02
C PRO A 40 14.76 -0.39 -7.24
N VAL A 41 15.30 -1.41 -7.90
CA VAL A 41 14.60 -2.06 -9.03
C VAL A 41 13.45 -2.97 -8.59
N SER A 42 13.33 -3.22 -7.28
CA SER A 42 12.18 -3.90 -6.69
C SER A 42 11.35 -2.87 -5.92
N MET A 43 10.29 -2.37 -6.56
CA MET A 43 9.26 -1.51 -5.92
C MET A 43 7.84 -2.11 -6.09
N HIS A 44 7.80 -3.43 -6.28
CA HIS A 44 6.60 -4.23 -6.51
C HIS A 44 6.80 -5.64 -5.94
N ILE A 45 5.71 -6.37 -5.72
CA ILE A 45 5.77 -7.74 -5.18
C ILE A 45 6.38 -8.78 -6.13
N GLY A 46 6.45 -8.44 -7.42
CA GLY A 46 6.88 -9.31 -8.49
C GLY A 46 8.40 -9.44 -8.68
N ALA A 47 8.80 -10.07 -9.80
CA ALA A 47 10.21 -10.22 -10.16
C ALA A 47 10.89 -8.86 -10.34
N PRO A 48 12.08 -8.62 -9.74
CA PRO A 48 12.78 -7.33 -9.81
C PRO A 48 12.92 -6.80 -11.25
N ALA A 49 12.75 -5.49 -11.44
CA ALA A 49 13.00 -4.83 -12.72
C ALA A 49 14.48 -4.92 -13.11
N LYS A 50 14.77 -4.79 -14.40
CA LYS A 50 16.12 -4.85 -14.95
C LYS A 50 16.59 -3.43 -15.32
N PRO A 51 17.71 -2.93 -14.77
CA PRO A 51 18.23 -1.61 -15.13
C PRO A 51 18.45 -1.47 -16.64
N LEU A 52 18.07 -0.32 -17.19
CA LEU A 52 18.33 0.11 -18.57
C LEU A 52 19.47 1.11 -18.66
N VAL A 53 19.90 1.66 -17.51
CA VAL A 53 20.93 2.68 -17.39
C VAL A 53 22.13 2.15 -16.61
N LYS A 54 23.28 2.78 -16.80
CA LYS A 54 24.54 2.48 -16.10
C LYS A 54 25.14 3.76 -15.53
N LYS A 55 26.15 3.58 -14.65
CA LYS A 55 26.94 4.68 -14.09
C LYS A 55 27.48 5.58 -15.21
N GLY A 56 27.26 6.88 -15.07
CA GLY A 56 27.69 7.92 -16.01
C GLY A 56 26.58 8.43 -16.92
N ASP A 57 25.48 7.70 -17.10
CA ASP A 57 24.37 8.11 -17.96
C ASP A 57 23.65 9.34 -17.39
N ILE A 58 23.21 10.23 -18.29
CA ILE A 58 22.29 11.33 -17.96
C ILE A 58 20.86 10.84 -18.15
N VAL A 59 20.00 11.19 -17.20
CA VAL A 59 18.59 10.82 -17.22
C VAL A 59 17.71 12.03 -17.00
N ASP A 60 16.55 12.02 -17.64
CA ASP A 60 15.51 13.03 -17.44
C ASP A 60 14.41 12.51 -16.51
N MET A 61 13.74 13.42 -15.82
CA MET A 61 12.63 13.09 -14.93
C MET A 61 11.50 12.43 -15.72
N GLY A 62 11.04 11.28 -15.21
CA GLY A 62 10.02 10.45 -15.85
C GLY A 62 10.57 9.46 -16.89
N GLN A 63 11.88 9.45 -17.16
CA GLN A 63 12.50 8.45 -18.01
C GLN A 63 12.42 7.06 -17.36
N MET A 64 12.09 6.02 -18.13
CA MET A 64 12.19 4.63 -17.67
C MET A 64 13.67 4.25 -17.53
N ILE A 65 14.07 3.88 -16.32
CA ILE A 65 15.46 3.51 -15.98
C ILE A 65 15.61 2.03 -15.64
N ALA A 66 14.50 1.31 -15.45
CA ALA A 66 14.49 -0.14 -15.35
C ALA A 66 13.20 -0.71 -15.96
N GLU A 67 13.31 -1.73 -16.80
CA GLU A 67 12.18 -2.43 -17.42
C GLU A 67 11.64 -3.54 -16.52
N ALA A 68 10.35 -3.89 -16.67
CA ALA A 68 9.73 -4.94 -15.88
C ALA A 68 10.42 -6.32 -16.09
N GLY A 69 10.74 -7.03 -15.01
CA GLY A 69 11.41 -8.33 -15.04
C GLY A 69 10.52 -9.53 -15.37
N GLY A 70 9.25 -9.32 -15.69
CA GLY A 70 8.26 -10.35 -15.97
C GLY A 70 6.82 -9.81 -15.94
N PHE A 71 5.83 -10.69 -16.11
CA PHE A 71 4.42 -10.29 -16.14
C PHE A 71 3.94 -9.66 -14.82
N VAL A 72 4.30 -10.29 -13.69
CA VAL A 72 4.14 -9.69 -12.36
C VAL A 72 5.44 -8.95 -12.05
N SER A 73 5.53 -7.71 -12.51
CA SER A 73 6.62 -6.74 -12.30
C SER A 73 6.17 -5.38 -12.84
N ALA A 74 6.86 -4.29 -12.50
CA ALA A 74 6.55 -2.95 -13.00
C ALA A 74 7.84 -2.15 -13.24
N PRO A 75 7.93 -1.36 -14.35
CA PRO A 75 9.08 -0.52 -14.63
C PRO A 75 9.36 0.52 -13.54
N VAL A 76 10.63 0.95 -13.42
CA VAL A 76 11.06 2.02 -12.51
C VAL A 76 11.50 3.23 -13.33
N HIS A 77 11.19 4.42 -12.85
CA HIS A 77 11.43 5.68 -13.54
C HIS A 77 12.32 6.60 -12.71
N ALA A 78 13.12 7.42 -13.38
CA ALA A 78 13.86 8.51 -12.76
C ALA A 78 12.86 9.50 -12.15
N SER A 79 12.99 9.76 -10.86
CA SER A 79 12.12 10.69 -10.13
C SER A 79 12.63 12.13 -10.12
N VAL A 80 13.86 12.33 -10.59
CA VAL A 80 14.57 13.59 -10.78
C VAL A 80 15.36 13.51 -12.09
N SER A 81 15.68 14.65 -12.70
CA SER A 81 16.71 14.71 -13.75
C SER A 81 18.10 14.74 -13.12
N GLY A 82 19.10 14.24 -13.83
CA GLY A 82 20.48 14.29 -13.37
C GLY A 82 21.35 13.16 -13.91
N LYS A 83 22.31 12.73 -13.10
CA LYS A 83 23.33 11.76 -13.51
C LYS A 83 23.26 10.50 -12.68
N VAL A 84 23.28 9.35 -13.34
CA VAL A 84 23.40 8.05 -12.67
C VAL A 84 24.82 7.92 -12.11
N VAL A 85 24.97 7.99 -10.79
CA VAL A 85 26.28 7.91 -10.13
C VAL A 85 26.69 6.49 -9.79
N ASP A 86 25.74 5.58 -9.57
CA ASP A 86 26.00 4.16 -9.31
C ASP A 86 24.76 3.29 -9.59
N VAL A 87 25.00 2.00 -9.83
CA VAL A 87 23.97 0.95 -9.87
C VAL A 87 24.43 -0.20 -8.99
N ILE A 88 24.04 -0.18 -7.71
CA ILE A 88 24.61 -1.05 -6.66
C ILE A 88 23.55 -1.57 -5.69
N PRO A 89 23.79 -2.69 -4.99
CA PRO A 89 22.91 -3.15 -3.92
C PRO A 89 22.85 -2.15 -2.75
N MET A 90 21.66 -1.61 -2.48
CA MET A 90 21.37 -0.67 -1.40
C MET A 90 20.28 -1.21 -0.47
N LEU A 91 20.20 -0.70 0.75
CA LEU A 91 19.18 -1.13 1.71
C LEU A 91 17.77 -0.80 1.21
N HIS A 92 16.87 -1.76 1.32
CA HIS A 92 15.46 -1.64 0.98
C HIS A 92 14.58 -1.75 2.24
N GLN A 93 13.36 -1.21 2.19
CA GLN A 93 12.43 -1.19 3.34
C GLN A 93 12.02 -2.58 3.85
N ASN A 94 12.30 -3.65 3.12
CA ASN A 94 12.08 -5.03 3.56
C ASN A 94 13.25 -5.61 4.37
N GLY A 95 14.30 -4.82 4.63
CA GLY A 95 15.50 -5.21 5.37
C GLY A 95 16.59 -5.89 4.56
N SER A 96 16.37 -6.19 3.27
CA SER A 96 17.40 -6.76 2.39
C SER A 96 18.12 -5.69 1.58
N LYS A 97 19.26 -6.06 0.97
CA LYS A 97 19.92 -5.23 -0.04
C LYS A 97 19.38 -5.59 -1.43
N VAL A 98 18.96 -4.58 -2.19
CA VAL A 98 18.39 -4.72 -3.54
C VAL A 98 19.19 -3.85 -4.50
N LEU A 99 19.44 -4.34 -5.71
CA LEU A 99 20.07 -3.55 -6.78
C LEU A 99 19.29 -2.25 -6.98
N SER A 100 19.97 -1.13 -6.92
CA SER A 100 19.34 0.19 -6.91
C SER A 100 20.11 1.15 -7.80
N ILE A 101 19.38 1.99 -8.53
CA ILE A 101 19.93 3.02 -9.40
C ILE A 101 20.02 4.30 -8.57
N VAL A 102 21.22 4.86 -8.49
CA VAL A 102 21.50 6.05 -7.69
C VAL A 102 21.69 7.22 -8.63
N ILE A 103 20.86 8.25 -8.48
CA ILE A 103 20.88 9.44 -9.34
C ILE A 103 21.23 10.65 -8.47
N GLU A 104 22.27 11.37 -8.86
CA GLU A 104 22.57 12.72 -8.37
C GLU A 104 21.69 13.71 -9.13
N ASN A 105 20.94 14.52 -8.38
CA ASN A 105 19.96 15.45 -8.91
C ASN A 105 20.66 16.72 -9.41
N ASP A 106 20.31 17.18 -10.60
CA ASP A 106 20.77 18.47 -11.13
C ASP A 106 19.85 19.64 -10.75
N HIS A 107 18.70 19.35 -10.13
CA HIS A 107 17.65 20.29 -9.72
C HIS A 107 17.00 21.06 -10.87
N GLU A 108 17.11 20.56 -12.10
CA GLU A 108 16.49 21.18 -13.27
C GLU A 108 15.08 20.63 -13.56
N ASP A 109 14.73 19.47 -12.99
CA ASP A 109 13.47 18.75 -13.26
C ASP A 109 13.17 18.63 -14.77
N ARG A 110 14.20 18.42 -15.59
CA ARG A 110 14.06 18.24 -17.05
C ARG A 110 13.15 17.05 -17.33
N LEU A 111 12.06 17.28 -18.05
CA LEU A 111 11.10 16.24 -18.39
C LEU A 111 11.57 15.42 -19.57
N HIS A 112 11.48 14.09 -19.44
CA HIS A 112 11.71 13.19 -20.56
C HIS A 112 10.63 13.39 -21.65
N GLU A 113 11.00 13.26 -22.92
CA GLU A 113 10.13 13.52 -24.08
C GLU A 113 8.85 12.67 -24.14
N SER A 114 8.83 11.52 -23.45
CA SER A 114 7.67 10.65 -23.34
C SER A 114 6.60 11.17 -22.37
N VAL A 115 6.94 12.13 -21.51
CA VAL A 115 6.05 12.71 -20.51
C VAL A 115 5.16 13.77 -21.17
N LYS A 116 4.12 13.28 -21.84
CA LYS A 116 3.10 14.10 -22.49
C LYS A 116 1.71 13.48 -22.36
N PRO A 117 0.64 14.29 -22.32
CA PRO A 117 -0.73 13.79 -22.29
C PRO A 117 -0.97 12.74 -23.39
N LYS A 118 -1.73 11.70 -23.06
CA LYS A 118 -2.11 10.62 -23.97
C LYS A 118 -3.54 10.82 -24.42
N ASP A 119 -3.81 10.62 -25.71
CA ASP A 119 -5.17 10.64 -26.25
C ASP A 119 -5.89 9.33 -25.90
N PHE A 120 -6.44 9.28 -24.69
CA PHE A 120 -7.11 8.11 -24.14
C PHE A 120 -8.25 7.58 -25.03
N GLU A 121 -9.00 8.46 -25.70
CA GLU A 121 -10.18 8.08 -26.47
C GLU A 121 -9.78 7.39 -27.79
N SER A 122 -8.64 7.77 -28.38
CA SER A 122 -8.08 7.12 -29.58
C SER A 122 -7.45 5.75 -29.32
N MET A 123 -7.02 5.49 -28.08
CA MET A 123 -6.29 4.27 -27.73
C MET A 123 -7.22 3.06 -27.61
N SER A 124 -6.76 1.92 -28.14
CA SER A 124 -7.34 0.61 -27.84
C SER A 124 -7.19 0.25 -26.35
N ASN A 125 -7.97 -0.72 -25.89
CA ASN A 125 -7.90 -1.12 -24.49
C ASN A 125 -6.54 -1.72 -24.10
N ASP A 126 -5.91 -2.46 -25.02
CA ASP A 126 -4.58 -3.03 -24.78
C ASP A 126 -3.51 -1.94 -24.68
N GLU A 127 -3.57 -0.89 -25.50
CA GLU A 127 -2.68 0.27 -25.39
C GLU A 127 -2.88 1.01 -24.07
N ARG A 128 -4.13 1.14 -23.58
CA ARG A 128 -4.42 1.76 -22.27
C ARG A 128 -3.80 0.96 -21.14
N ILE A 129 -3.93 -0.37 -21.17
CA ILE A 129 -3.34 -1.25 -20.16
C ILE A 129 -1.81 -1.21 -20.24
N GLN A 130 -1.26 -1.17 -21.47
CA GLN A 130 0.18 -1.05 -21.68
C GLN A 130 0.70 0.29 -21.13
N ALA A 131 0.01 1.40 -21.36
CA ALA A 131 0.38 2.69 -20.80
C ALA A 131 0.41 2.68 -19.25
N ILE A 132 -0.54 2.01 -18.60
CA ILE A 132 -0.54 1.81 -17.14
C ILE A 132 0.67 0.98 -16.70
N TRP A 133 1.01 -0.06 -17.45
CA TRP A 133 2.19 -0.88 -17.16
C TRP A 133 3.48 -0.11 -17.35
N ASP A 134 3.64 0.57 -18.49
CA ASP A 134 4.82 1.38 -18.84
C ASP A 134 5.04 2.49 -17.83
N ALA A 135 3.97 3.12 -17.33
CA ALA A 135 4.05 4.14 -16.28
C ALA A 135 4.49 3.60 -14.90
N GLY A 136 4.63 2.27 -14.77
CA GLY A 136 5.07 1.61 -13.56
C GLY A 136 4.06 1.69 -12.41
N ILE A 137 2.76 1.74 -12.72
CA ILE A 137 1.72 1.88 -11.70
C ILE A 137 1.54 0.55 -10.95
N VAL A 138 1.59 0.63 -9.61
CA VAL A 138 1.34 -0.48 -8.70
C VAL A 138 0.25 -0.09 -7.70
N GLY A 139 -0.27 -1.07 -6.96
CA GLY A 139 -1.16 -0.81 -5.83
C GLY A 139 -0.44 -0.02 -4.74
N HIS A 140 -0.81 1.25 -4.58
CA HIS A 140 -0.18 2.20 -3.65
C HIS A 140 -0.63 2.00 -2.19
N GLY A 141 -1.59 1.10 -1.94
CA GLY A 141 -2.04 0.72 -0.60
C GLY A 141 -1.08 -0.19 0.19
N GLY A 142 0.15 -0.38 -0.27
CA GLY A 142 1.22 -1.09 0.46
C GLY A 142 1.72 -2.36 -0.22
N ALA A 143 0.84 -3.26 -0.68
CA ALA A 143 1.27 -4.54 -1.26
C ALA A 143 2.03 -4.41 -2.60
N THR A 144 1.91 -3.26 -3.29
CA THR A 144 2.60 -2.97 -4.56
C THR A 144 2.37 -4.02 -5.65
N PHE A 145 1.15 -4.58 -5.71
CA PHE A 145 0.75 -5.47 -6.79
C PHE A 145 0.62 -4.66 -8.10
N PRO A 146 1.23 -5.08 -9.22
CA PRO A 146 1.16 -4.32 -10.47
C PRO A 146 -0.28 -4.10 -10.95
N THR A 147 -0.61 -2.86 -11.27
CA THR A 147 -1.99 -2.45 -11.57
C THR A 147 -2.50 -3.07 -12.86
N HIS A 148 -1.63 -3.23 -13.88
CA HIS A 148 -1.99 -3.87 -15.15
C HIS A 148 -2.39 -5.34 -14.98
N VAL A 149 -1.71 -6.09 -14.09
CA VAL A 149 -2.06 -7.49 -13.78
C VAL A 149 -3.45 -7.53 -13.16
N LYS A 150 -3.74 -6.64 -12.20
CA LYS A 150 -5.05 -6.56 -11.55
C LYS A 150 -6.15 -6.27 -12.56
N ILE A 151 -5.93 -5.29 -13.45
CA ILE A 151 -6.86 -4.94 -14.53
C ILE A 151 -7.09 -6.15 -15.46
N LYS A 152 -6.03 -6.75 -16.01
CA LYS A 152 -6.13 -7.90 -16.92
C LYS A 152 -6.86 -9.08 -16.27
N SER A 153 -6.61 -9.34 -14.99
CA SER A 153 -7.27 -10.43 -14.25
C SER A 153 -8.76 -10.18 -13.99
N GLY A 154 -9.18 -8.90 -14.01
CA GLY A 154 -10.55 -8.49 -13.73
C GLY A 154 -11.43 -8.30 -14.96
N ILE A 155 -10.86 -8.01 -16.14
CA ILE A 155 -11.63 -7.83 -17.39
C ILE A 155 -12.45 -9.10 -17.68
N GLY A 156 -13.75 -8.91 -17.95
CA GLY A 156 -14.70 -10.00 -18.21
C GLY A 156 -15.14 -10.80 -16.97
N LYS A 157 -14.50 -10.60 -15.81
CA LYS A 157 -14.86 -11.25 -14.54
C LYS A 157 -15.51 -10.29 -13.55
N CYS A 158 -15.02 -9.05 -13.49
CA CYS A 158 -15.50 -8.04 -12.57
C CYS A 158 -16.65 -7.25 -13.19
N ASP A 159 -17.71 -7.03 -12.42
CA ASP A 159 -18.78 -6.08 -12.73
C ASP A 159 -18.68 -4.79 -11.90
N THR A 160 -17.87 -4.82 -10.83
CA THR A 160 -17.75 -3.74 -9.84
C THR A 160 -16.29 -3.34 -9.60
N ILE A 161 -16.01 -2.04 -9.57
CA ILE A 161 -14.74 -1.48 -9.06
C ILE A 161 -14.98 -0.88 -7.66
N LEU A 162 -14.04 -1.10 -6.75
CA LEU A 162 -14.01 -0.45 -5.44
C LEU A 162 -12.73 0.37 -5.30
N ILE A 163 -12.87 1.64 -4.97
CA ILE A 163 -11.76 2.54 -4.66
C ILE A 163 -11.66 2.63 -3.14
N ASN A 164 -10.57 2.11 -2.61
CA ASN A 164 -10.27 2.08 -1.19
C ASN A 164 -9.71 3.43 -0.73
N GLY A 165 -10.59 4.26 -0.18
CA GLY A 165 -10.27 5.47 0.60
C GLY A 165 -10.51 5.27 2.09
N ALA A 166 -10.58 4.02 2.57
CA ALA A 166 -10.84 3.75 3.98
C ALA A 166 -9.67 4.21 4.86
N GLU A 167 -8.42 3.94 4.42
CA GLU A 167 -7.20 4.30 5.15
C GLU A 167 -7.30 3.96 6.65
N CYS A 168 -7.66 2.71 6.94
CA CYS A 168 -8.00 2.27 8.30
C CYS A 168 -6.76 2.05 9.21
N GLU A 169 -5.54 2.04 8.64
CA GLU A 169 -4.30 1.96 9.43
C GLU A 169 -4.18 3.19 10.34
N PRO A 170 -3.83 3.01 11.64
CA PRO A 170 -3.66 4.13 12.55
C PRO A 170 -2.53 5.06 12.13
N TYR A 171 -2.60 6.33 12.54
CA TYR A 171 -1.68 7.43 12.24
C TYR A 171 -1.64 7.93 10.78
N ILE A 172 -1.92 7.09 9.80
CA ILE A 172 -1.79 7.45 8.37
C ILE A 172 -2.92 8.38 7.93
N THR A 173 -2.61 9.47 7.23
CA THR A 173 -3.61 10.42 6.69
C THR A 173 -3.32 10.86 5.24
N SER A 174 -2.35 10.24 4.57
CA SER A 174 -1.94 10.58 3.20
C SER A 174 -3.07 10.49 2.19
N ASP A 175 -3.89 9.44 2.26
CA ASP A 175 -5.03 9.21 1.37
C ASP A 175 -6.20 10.13 1.73
N HIS A 176 -6.43 10.40 3.02
CA HIS A 176 -7.40 11.40 3.47
C HIS A 176 -7.06 12.78 2.89
N ARG A 177 -5.81 13.21 2.98
CA ARG A 177 -5.39 14.49 2.42
C ARG A 177 -5.47 14.53 0.89
N LEU A 178 -5.16 13.43 0.21
CA LEU A 178 -5.36 13.33 -1.25
C LEU A 178 -6.83 13.48 -1.64
N LEU A 179 -7.76 12.88 -0.89
CA LEU A 179 -9.20 13.01 -1.12
C LEU A 179 -9.72 14.45 -0.89
N LEU A 180 -9.08 15.23 -0.01
CA LEU A 180 -9.42 16.63 0.21
C LEU A 180 -8.81 17.56 -0.85
N GLU A 181 -7.55 17.35 -1.19
CA GLU A 181 -6.75 18.32 -1.94
C GLU A 181 -6.67 18.03 -3.43
N ARG A 182 -6.86 16.77 -3.85
CA ARG A 182 -6.82 16.34 -5.26
C ARG A 182 -7.95 15.39 -5.64
N PRO A 183 -9.21 15.65 -5.24
CA PRO A 183 -10.33 14.76 -5.54
C PRO A 183 -10.58 14.61 -7.05
N GLU A 184 -10.31 15.64 -7.86
CA GLU A 184 -10.43 15.58 -9.32
C GLU A 184 -9.50 14.53 -9.94
N GLU A 185 -8.22 14.47 -9.51
CA GLU A 185 -7.27 13.46 -9.99
C GLU A 185 -7.77 12.05 -9.68
N ILE A 186 -8.35 11.86 -8.49
CA ILE A 186 -8.87 10.56 -8.05
C ILE A 186 -10.07 10.18 -8.89
N VAL A 187 -11.11 11.03 -8.95
CA VAL A 187 -12.38 10.73 -9.64
C VAL A 187 -12.17 10.50 -11.13
N GLU A 188 -11.36 11.31 -11.81
CA GLU A 188 -11.01 11.07 -13.23
C GLU A 188 -10.23 9.77 -13.43
N GLY A 189 -9.34 9.44 -12.49
CA GLY A 189 -8.66 8.16 -12.44
C GLY A 189 -9.62 6.97 -12.36
N VAL A 190 -10.69 7.10 -11.56
CA VAL A 190 -11.77 6.10 -11.49
C VAL A 190 -12.48 5.98 -12.83
N ARG A 191 -12.78 7.10 -13.51
CA ARG A 191 -13.43 7.09 -14.84
C ARG A 191 -12.59 6.36 -15.88
N TYR A 192 -11.28 6.58 -15.89
CA TYR A 192 -10.37 5.79 -16.75
C TYR A 192 -10.41 4.30 -16.42
N LEU A 193 -10.34 3.93 -15.14
CA LEU A 193 -10.40 2.53 -14.71
C LEU A 193 -11.73 1.87 -15.10
N VAL A 194 -12.85 2.57 -14.93
CA VAL A 194 -14.19 2.11 -15.34
C VAL A 194 -14.22 1.82 -16.84
N LYS A 195 -13.75 2.74 -17.67
CA LYS A 195 -13.69 2.57 -19.13
C LYS A 195 -12.78 1.42 -19.54
N ILE A 196 -11.60 1.28 -18.92
CA ILE A 196 -10.63 0.21 -19.24
C ILE A 196 -11.18 -1.16 -18.89
N MET A 197 -11.83 -1.28 -17.72
CA MET A 197 -12.34 -2.57 -17.25
C MET A 197 -13.72 -2.90 -17.82
N GLY A 198 -14.43 -1.93 -18.40
CA GLY A 198 -15.78 -2.12 -18.93
C GLY A 198 -16.82 -2.46 -17.86
N VAL A 199 -16.61 -2.00 -16.63
CA VAL A 199 -17.52 -2.27 -15.50
C VAL A 199 -18.74 -1.34 -15.53
N LYS A 200 -19.84 -1.79 -14.92
CA LYS A 200 -21.12 -1.06 -14.91
C LYS A 200 -21.33 -0.23 -13.64
N GLN A 201 -20.52 -0.46 -12.61
CA GLN A 201 -20.60 0.25 -11.34
C GLN A 201 -19.23 0.38 -10.70
N ALA A 202 -19.02 1.50 -10.01
CA ALA A 202 -17.85 1.72 -9.18
C ALA A 202 -18.24 2.44 -7.88
N PHE A 203 -17.55 2.12 -6.79
CA PHE A 203 -17.77 2.76 -5.49
C PHE A 203 -16.47 3.32 -4.94
N ILE A 204 -16.51 4.58 -4.47
CA ILE A 204 -15.43 5.19 -3.70
C ILE A 204 -15.77 5.00 -2.23
N GLY A 205 -15.10 4.05 -1.58
CA GLY A 205 -15.30 3.69 -0.19
C GLY A 205 -14.50 4.59 0.75
N ILE A 206 -15.16 5.41 1.57
CA ILE A 206 -14.50 6.36 2.48
C ILE A 206 -15.08 6.19 3.89
N GLU A 207 -14.22 6.09 4.90
CA GLU A 207 -14.65 5.99 6.30
C GLU A 207 -15.28 7.29 6.81
N LEU A 208 -16.27 7.16 7.70
CA LEU A 208 -16.98 8.30 8.31
C LEU A 208 -16.10 9.27 9.10
N ASN A 209 -14.89 8.87 9.51
CA ASN A 209 -13.93 9.79 10.14
C ASN A 209 -13.28 10.78 9.15
N LYS A 210 -13.67 10.74 7.87
CA LYS A 210 -13.22 11.61 6.77
C LYS A 210 -14.43 12.22 6.03
N GLU A 211 -15.53 12.46 6.77
CA GLU A 211 -16.75 13.04 6.19
C GLU A 211 -16.54 14.42 5.54
N ASP A 212 -15.46 15.11 5.91
CA ASP A 212 -15.02 16.37 5.30
C ASP A 212 -14.66 16.22 3.80
N THR A 213 -14.44 15.00 3.30
CA THR A 213 -14.26 14.74 1.87
C THR A 213 -15.56 14.60 1.10
N PHE A 214 -16.70 14.34 1.77
CA PHE A 214 -17.92 13.84 1.11
C PHE A 214 -18.52 14.87 0.17
N ALA A 215 -18.72 16.11 0.64
CA ALA A 215 -19.38 17.15 -0.14
C ALA A 215 -18.71 17.38 -1.51
N LYS A 216 -17.38 17.41 -1.54
CA LYS A 216 -16.62 17.63 -2.78
C LYS A 216 -16.65 16.40 -3.69
N ILE A 217 -16.57 15.19 -3.14
CA ILE A 217 -16.69 13.96 -3.93
C ILE A 217 -18.11 13.84 -4.51
N GLU A 218 -19.15 14.06 -3.72
CA GLU A 218 -20.54 14.05 -4.18
C GLU A 218 -20.79 15.09 -5.29
N GLN A 219 -20.21 16.28 -5.17
CA GLN A 219 -20.25 17.29 -6.22
C GLN A 219 -19.62 16.79 -7.53
N LEU A 220 -18.45 16.15 -7.46
CA LEU A 220 -17.75 15.62 -8.64
C LEU A 220 -18.45 14.41 -9.27
N LEU A 221 -19.27 13.71 -8.50
CA LEU A 221 -20.07 12.56 -8.94
C LEU A 221 -21.51 12.95 -9.31
N ALA A 222 -21.89 14.22 -9.23
CA ALA A 222 -23.23 14.66 -9.51
C ALA A 222 -23.64 14.30 -10.95
N GLY A 223 -24.68 13.47 -11.08
CA GLY A 223 -25.18 12.98 -12.36
C GLY A 223 -24.39 11.81 -12.98
N ASP A 224 -23.35 11.30 -12.30
CA ASP A 224 -22.61 10.12 -12.76
C ASP A 224 -23.45 8.84 -12.52
N PRO A 225 -23.82 8.08 -13.58
CA PRO A 225 -24.66 6.91 -13.42
C PRO A 225 -23.90 5.67 -12.92
N VAL A 226 -22.56 5.70 -12.95
CA VAL A 226 -21.70 4.53 -12.71
C VAL A 226 -20.96 4.63 -11.38
N ILE A 227 -20.43 5.81 -11.04
CA ILE A 227 -19.55 5.99 -9.88
C ILE A 227 -20.35 6.56 -8.70
N LYS A 228 -20.23 5.94 -7.52
CA LYS A 228 -20.95 6.34 -6.30
C LYS A 228 -20.01 6.48 -5.11
N LEU A 229 -20.31 7.40 -4.21
CA LEU A 229 -19.70 7.42 -2.88
C LEU A 229 -20.31 6.30 -2.03
N ALA A 230 -19.47 5.57 -1.29
CA ALA A 230 -19.87 4.56 -0.31
C ALA A 230 -19.29 4.93 1.06
N PRO A 231 -20.06 5.57 1.95
CA PRO A 231 -19.63 5.81 3.32
C PRO A 231 -19.42 4.48 4.08
N LEU A 232 -18.32 4.38 4.83
CA LEU A 232 -17.90 3.17 5.55
C LEU A 232 -17.80 3.40 7.05
N GLU A 233 -18.10 2.38 7.85
CA GLU A 233 -17.84 2.39 9.29
C GLU A 233 -16.33 2.50 9.56
N CYS A 234 -15.93 3.32 10.55
CA CYS A 234 -14.53 3.41 10.95
C CYS A 234 -14.13 2.20 11.79
N ARG A 235 -13.51 1.20 11.15
CA ARG A 235 -13.20 -0.09 11.75
C ARG A 235 -11.97 -0.69 11.09
N TYR A 236 -10.99 -1.13 11.84
CA TYR A 236 -9.85 -1.83 11.25
C TYR A 236 -10.14 -3.34 11.14
N PRO A 237 -9.87 -4.03 10.01
CA PRO A 237 -9.24 -3.54 8.78
C PRO A 237 -10.25 -3.30 7.63
N GLN A 238 -11.07 -2.25 7.69
CA GLN A 238 -12.06 -1.89 6.65
C GLN A 238 -11.44 -1.72 5.26
N GLY A 239 -10.18 -1.29 5.20
CA GLY A 239 -9.42 -1.16 3.96
C GLY A 239 -8.80 -2.46 3.43
N ALA A 240 -8.94 -3.60 4.12
CA ALA A 240 -8.55 -4.88 3.53
C ALA A 240 -9.53 -5.25 2.42
N GLU A 241 -9.01 -5.75 1.29
CA GLU A 241 -9.82 -5.92 0.07
C GLU A 241 -11.07 -6.78 0.26
N LYS A 242 -10.96 -7.88 1.02
CA LYS A 242 -12.09 -8.79 1.30
C LYS A 242 -13.15 -8.12 2.16
N GLN A 243 -12.73 -7.35 3.17
CA GLN A 243 -13.61 -6.62 4.08
C GLN A 243 -14.29 -5.44 3.38
N LEU A 244 -13.58 -4.74 2.50
CA LEU A 244 -14.16 -3.66 1.69
C LEU A 244 -15.21 -4.20 0.70
N ILE A 245 -14.93 -5.32 0.03
CA ILE A 245 -15.89 -5.99 -0.85
C ILE A 245 -17.16 -6.35 -0.07
N ASN A 246 -17.00 -6.97 1.09
CA ASN A 246 -18.13 -7.36 1.92
C ASN A 246 -18.95 -6.14 2.39
N ALA A 247 -18.29 -5.10 2.90
CA ALA A 247 -18.95 -3.89 3.39
C ALA A 247 -19.69 -3.09 2.30
N VAL A 248 -19.20 -3.09 1.07
CA VAL A 248 -19.83 -2.33 -0.02
C VAL A 248 -20.86 -3.17 -0.79
N THR A 249 -20.56 -4.44 -1.04
CA THR A 249 -21.33 -5.27 -1.99
C THR A 249 -22.07 -6.44 -1.34
N GLY A 250 -21.78 -6.75 -0.07
CA GLY A 250 -22.26 -7.95 0.62
C GLY A 250 -21.64 -9.27 0.11
N ARG A 251 -20.72 -9.21 -0.87
CA ARG A 251 -20.07 -10.40 -1.43
C ARG A 251 -18.89 -10.85 -0.55
N GLU A 252 -18.58 -12.13 -0.61
CA GLU A 252 -17.42 -12.72 0.06
C GLU A 252 -16.44 -13.27 -0.97
N VAL A 253 -15.15 -13.02 -0.73
CA VAL A 253 -14.08 -13.61 -1.54
C VAL A 253 -13.78 -15.01 -0.97
N PRO A 254 -13.95 -16.10 -1.75
CA PRO A 254 -13.73 -17.45 -1.25
C PRO A 254 -12.28 -17.67 -0.77
N SER A 255 -12.09 -18.69 0.07
CA SER A 255 -10.76 -19.15 0.50
C SER A 255 -9.85 -19.43 -0.70
N GLY A 256 -8.59 -18.97 -0.62
CA GLY A 256 -7.60 -19.10 -1.70
C GLY A 256 -7.93 -18.39 -3.03
N LYS A 257 -9.00 -17.60 -3.10
CA LYS A 257 -9.42 -16.86 -4.30
C LYS A 257 -9.09 -15.37 -4.23
N LEU A 258 -9.16 -14.70 -5.37
CA LEU A 258 -8.89 -13.27 -5.52
C LEU A 258 -10.19 -12.46 -5.55
N PRO A 259 -10.16 -11.15 -5.29
CA PRO A 259 -11.29 -10.24 -5.48
C PRO A 259 -12.06 -10.43 -6.80
N ALA A 260 -11.34 -10.71 -7.89
CA ALA A 260 -11.93 -10.92 -9.20
C ALA A 260 -12.89 -12.12 -9.24
N ASP A 261 -12.68 -13.13 -8.40
CA ASP A 261 -13.57 -14.29 -8.27
C ASP A 261 -14.87 -13.96 -7.52
N ALA A 262 -14.93 -12.81 -6.82
CA ALA A 262 -16.16 -12.23 -6.27
C ALA A 262 -16.77 -11.15 -7.19
N GLY A 263 -16.26 -11.02 -8.42
CA GLY A 263 -16.70 -10.02 -9.40
C GLY A 263 -16.29 -8.58 -9.06
N CYS A 264 -15.24 -8.40 -8.24
CA CYS A 264 -14.79 -7.08 -7.79
C CYS A 264 -13.30 -6.84 -8.06
N ALA A 265 -12.95 -5.61 -8.41
CA ALA A 265 -11.56 -5.15 -8.45
C ALA A 265 -11.36 -3.98 -7.47
N VAL A 266 -10.35 -4.07 -6.62
CA VAL A 266 -10.08 -3.08 -5.57
C VAL A 266 -8.81 -2.29 -5.89
N PHE A 267 -8.90 -0.96 -5.94
CA PHE A 267 -7.76 -0.05 -6.15
C PHE A 267 -7.68 0.96 -5.02
N ASN A 268 -6.47 1.42 -4.67
CA ASN A 268 -6.29 2.51 -3.70
C ASN A 268 -6.58 3.87 -4.37
N VAL A 269 -6.95 4.88 -3.58
CA VAL A 269 -7.23 6.24 -4.08
C VAL A 269 -6.04 6.85 -4.85
N ASP A 270 -4.80 6.73 -4.36
CA ASP A 270 -3.66 7.26 -5.09
C ASP A 270 -3.27 6.38 -6.29
N THR A 271 -3.64 5.09 -6.30
CA THR A 271 -3.53 4.29 -7.53
C THR A 271 -4.45 4.84 -8.61
N ALA A 272 -5.68 5.22 -8.29
CA ALA A 272 -6.57 5.89 -9.24
C ALA A 272 -6.01 7.24 -9.69
N GLY A 273 -5.53 8.07 -8.75
CA GLY A 273 -4.86 9.33 -9.07
C GLY A 273 -3.63 9.14 -9.98
N ALA A 274 -2.86 8.08 -9.80
CA ALA A 274 -1.74 7.76 -10.68
C ALA A 274 -2.17 7.35 -12.09
N VAL A 275 -3.30 6.65 -12.23
CA VAL A 275 -3.90 6.34 -13.54
C VAL A 275 -4.30 7.63 -14.25
N TYR A 276 -4.92 8.59 -13.55
CA TYR A 276 -5.19 9.91 -14.11
C TYR A 276 -3.91 10.61 -14.58
N ARG A 277 -2.87 10.69 -13.74
CA ARG A 277 -1.61 11.36 -14.10
C ARG A 277 -0.91 10.70 -15.29
N CYS A 278 -1.00 9.38 -15.41
CA CYS A 278 -0.47 8.63 -16.55
C CYS A 278 -1.12 9.08 -17.88
N PHE A 279 -2.45 9.20 -17.92
CA PHE A 279 -3.14 9.58 -19.16
C PHE A 279 -3.17 11.08 -19.38
N ALA A 280 -3.58 11.86 -18.37
CA ALA A 280 -3.76 13.30 -18.51
C ALA A 280 -2.44 14.07 -18.62
N LYS A 281 -1.34 13.55 -18.03
CA LYS A 281 -0.04 14.24 -17.97
C LYS A 281 1.10 13.45 -18.62
N GLY A 282 0.90 12.17 -18.96
CA GLY A 282 1.99 11.29 -19.39
C GLY A 282 2.95 10.90 -18.27
N MET A 283 2.61 11.21 -17.02
CA MET A 283 3.54 11.14 -15.90
C MET A 283 3.56 9.75 -15.26
N PRO A 284 4.72 9.05 -15.21
CA PRO A 284 4.84 7.79 -14.49
C PRO A 284 4.85 7.98 -12.96
N VAL A 285 4.88 6.89 -12.22
CA VAL A 285 4.95 6.95 -10.75
C VAL A 285 6.34 7.39 -10.29
N ILE A 286 6.49 8.69 -10.04
CA ILE A 286 7.73 9.31 -9.54
C ILE A 286 7.58 10.00 -8.18
N ARG A 287 6.35 10.06 -7.64
CA ARG A 287 6.05 10.70 -6.36
C ARG A 287 5.13 9.86 -5.49
N ARG A 288 5.18 10.11 -4.18
CA ARG A 288 4.24 9.58 -3.19
C ARG A 288 3.89 10.66 -2.18
N VAL A 289 2.68 10.59 -1.65
CA VAL A 289 2.31 11.32 -0.42
C VAL A 289 2.54 10.38 0.75
N VAL A 290 3.33 10.81 1.73
CA VAL A 290 3.76 10.01 2.87
C VAL A 290 3.41 10.74 4.16
N THR A 291 2.66 10.08 5.05
CA THR A 291 2.46 10.56 6.42
C THR A 291 3.68 10.25 7.27
N VAL A 292 4.30 11.26 7.86
CA VAL A 292 5.35 11.11 8.86
C VAL A 292 4.77 11.47 10.23
N SER A 293 4.74 10.50 11.15
CA SER A 293 4.05 10.66 12.44
C SER A 293 4.59 9.70 13.52
N GLY A 294 3.96 9.73 14.70
CA GLY A 294 4.36 8.96 15.88
C GLY A 294 4.99 9.81 16.97
N SER A 295 5.06 9.28 18.19
CA SER A 295 5.51 10.01 19.37
C SER A 295 6.95 10.52 19.31
N ALA A 296 7.83 9.96 18.49
CA ALA A 296 9.22 10.42 18.39
C ALA A 296 9.39 11.60 17.42
N VAL A 297 8.42 11.83 16.52
CA VAL A 297 8.50 12.88 15.49
C VAL A 297 8.21 14.25 16.12
N ASN A 298 9.05 15.23 15.82
CA ASN A 298 8.90 16.59 16.35
C ASN A 298 7.67 17.30 15.73
N GLU A 299 7.62 17.39 14.40
CA GLU A 299 6.52 17.99 13.65
C GLU A 299 5.91 16.99 12.65
N PRO A 300 4.89 16.20 13.05
CA PRO A 300 4.22 15.28 12.13
C PRO A 300 3.63 15.98 10.92
N LYS A 301 3.79 15.44 9.71
CA LYS A 301 3.36 16.06 8.44
C LYS A 301 2.85 15.03 7.43
N ASN A 302 2.15 15.51 6.40
CA ASN A 302 1.93 14.78 5.16
C ASN A 302 2.83 15.40 4.09
N LEU A 303 3.78 14.62 3.57
CA LEU A 303 4.79 15.11 2.62
C LEU A 303 4.59 14.48 1.25
N GLU A 304 4.48 15.29 0.21
CA GLU A 304 4.70 14.84 -1.16
C GLU A 304 6.20 14.80 -1.45
N VAL A 305 6.69 13.61 -1.79
CA VAL A 305 8.12 13.34 -1.96
C VAL A 305 8.38 12.58 -3.24
N ARG A 306 9.59 12.71 -3.78
CA ARG A 306 10.05 11.90 -4.90
C ARG A 306 10.22 10.44 -4.44
N THR A 307 9.90 9.48 -5.30
CA THR A 307 10.33 8.10 -5.05
C THR A 307 11.85 8.07 -5.03
N GLY A 308 12.43 7.33 -4.08
CA GLY A 308 13.86 7.25 -3.89
C GLY A 308 14.48 8.30 -2.97
N THR A 309 13.72 9.30 -2.51
CA THR A 309 14.14 10.20 -1.41
C THR A 309 14.44 9.38 -0.16
N CYS A 310 15.51 9.71 0.55
CA CYS A 310 15.87 9.03 1.78
C CYS A 310 14.85 9.38 2.89
N VAL A 311 14.43 8.39 3.70
CA VAL A 311 13.53 8.66 4.81
C VAL A 311 14.12 9.63 5.83
N THR A 312 15.45 9.67 6.00
CA THR A 312 16.13 10.67 6.83
C THR A 312 15.69 12.10 6.45
N GLU A 313 15.56 12.41 5.17
CA GLU A 313 15.13 13.75 4.71
C GLU A 313 13.67 14.06 5.05
N LEU A 314 12.81 13.04 5.10
CA LEU A 314 11.43 13.19 5.53
C LEU A 314 11.37 13.52 7.03
N ILE A 315 12.22 12.88 7.83
CA ILE A 315 12.34 13.15 9.27
C ILE A 315 12.89 14.56 9.51
N ASP A 316 13.91 14.97 8.74
CA ASP A 316 14.48 16.32 8.83
C ASP A 316 13.45 17.41 8.47
N ALA A 317 12.63 17.18 7.44
CA ALA A 317 11.53 18.06 7.06
C ALA A 317 10.42 18.15 8.14
N CYS A 318 10.36 17.16 9.02
CA CYS A 318 9.52 17.11 10.21
C CYS A 318 10.23 17.65 11.48
N GLY A 319 11.36 18.36 11.33
CA GLY A 319 12.09 18.94 12.44
C GLY A 319 12.84 17.91 13.29
N GLY A 320 13.15 16.74 12.73
CA GLY A 320 13.91 15.69 13.39
C GLY A 320 13.12 14.87 14.42
N PHE A 321 13.85 14.11 15.22
CA PHE A 321 13.30 13.42 16.37
C PHE A 321 13.40 14.28 17.62
N LYS A 322 12.30 14.42 18.37
CA LYS A 322 12.33 15.09 19.68
C LYS A 322 12.87 14.18 20.80
N SER A 323 12.91 12.87 20.57
CA SER A 323 13.49 11.86 21.47
C SER A 323 13.97 10.66 20.65
N ALA A 324 14.91 9.88 21.19
CA ALA A 324 15.42 8.71 20.49
C ALA A 324 14.30 7.69 20.22
N PRO A 325 14.02 7.32 18.95
CA PRO A 325 12.97 6.36 18.64
C PRO A 325 13.39 4.95 19.09
N ASN A 326 12.46 4.22 19.72
CA ASN A 326 12.62 2.79 20.02
C ASN A 326 11.95 1.89 18.97
N LYS A 327 11.15 2.48 18.08
CA LYS A 327 10.51 1.77 16.97
C LYS A 327 10.37 2.67 15.75
N LEU A 328 10.89 2.19 14.62
CA LEU A 328 10.67 2.78 13.30
C LEU A 328 9.84 1.82 12.44
N LEU A 329 8.91 2.35 11.67
CA LEU A 329 8.04 1.57 10.79
C LEU A 329 7.91 2.24 9.41
N ALA A 330 8.12 1.47 8.36
CA ALA A 330 7.64 1.82 7.02
C ALA A 330 6.20 1.29 6.86
N GLY A 331 5.23 2.19 6.69
CA GLY A 331 3.80 1.90 6.75
C GLY A 331 3.20 2.10 8.15
N GLY A 332 2.04 1.48 8.41
CA GLY A 332 1.29 1.63 9.66
C GLY A 332 1.72 0.68 10.79
N PRO A 333 1.22 0.87 12.02
CA PRO A 333 1.58 0.04 13.16
C PRO A 333 1.05 -1.41 13.08
N MET A 334 0.03 -1.67 12.27
CA MET A 334 -0.58 -3.00 12.20
C MET A 334 0.14 -3.91 11.20
N MET A 335 0.42 -3.40 9.99
CA MET A 335 1.00 -4.17 8.88
C MET A 335 2.38 -3.69 8.42
N GLY A 336 2.86 -2.55 8.92
CA GLY A 336 4.13 -1.97 8.51
C GLY A 336 5.36 -2.82 8.83
N VAL A 337 6.46 -2.51 8.15
CA VAL A 337 7.73 -3.21 8.30
C VAL A 337 8.63 -2.44 9.25
N ALA A 338 9.11 -3.11 10.29
CA ALA A 338 10.05 -2.53 11.24
C ALA A 338 11.38 -2.17 10.55
N GLN A 339 11.84 -0.95 10.77
CA GLN A 339 13.12 -0.46 10.28
C GLN A 339 14.11 -0.36 11.43
N PHE A 340 15.40 -0.55 11.11
CA PHE A 340 16.51 -0.35 12.03
C PHE A 340 17.32 0.91 11.71
N THR A 341 17.00 1.59 10.61
CA THR A 341 17.62 2.84 10.15
C THR A 341 16.60 3.66 9.35
N THR A 342 16.83 4.97 9.24
CA THR A 342 16.12 5.88 8.33
C THR A 342 16.80 5.98 6.96
N ASP A 343 17.96 5.34 6.77
CA ASP A 343 18.71 5.32 5.51
C ASP A 343 18.12 4.31 4.51
N VAL A 344 16.83 4.42 4.27
CA VAL A 344 16.07 3.63 3.29
C VAL A 344 15.30 4.57 2.36
N PRO A 345 15.16 4.23 1.07
CA PRO A 345 14.45 5.07 0.13
C PRO A 345 12.93 4.97 0.31
N VAL A 346 12.21 6.04 -0.02
CA VAL A 346 10.76 6.02 -0.25
C VAL A 346 10.45 5.22 -1.52
N LEU A 347 9.52 4.28 -1.44
CA LEU A 347 9.12 3.40 -2.54
C LEU A 347 7.72 3.74 -3.04
N LYS A 348 7.30 3.17 -4.18
CA LYS A 348 5.93 3.33 -4.70
C LYS A 348 4.83 2.87 -3.73
N GLY A 349 5.15 1.94 -2.83
CA GLY A 349 4.22 1.45 -1.80
C GLY A 349 4.28 2.21 -0.48
N THR A 350 5.20 3.16 -0.31
CA THR A 350 5.34 3.91 0.94
C THR A 350 4.22 4.94 1.03
N ASN A 351 3.38 4.82 2.06
CA ASN A 351 2.30 5.75 2.39
C ASN A 351 2.50 6.40 3.77
N ALA A 352 3.33 5.80 4.63
CA ALA A 352 3.70 6.37 5.91
C ALA A 352 5.10 5.95 6.34
N PHE A 353 5.68 6.76 7.21
CA PHE A 353 6.80 6.38 8.05
C PHE A 353 6.51 6.82 9.48
N LEU A 354 6.51 5.86 10.41
CA LEU A 354 6.18 6.12 11.81
C LEU A 354 7.39 5.91 12.70
N ALA A 355 7.58 6.83 13.64
CA ALA A 355 8.61 6.74 14.65
C ALA A 355 8.00 6.91 16.04
N PHE A 356 8.16 5.89 16.88
CA PHE A 356 7.67 5.88 18.25
C PHE A 356 8.83 5.91 19.24
N CYS A 357 8.57 6.49 20.41
CA CYS A 357 9.47 6.52 21.56
C CYS A 357 8.72 6.11 22.84
N GLU A 358 9.40 6.16 23.98
CA GLU A 358 8.80 5.95 25.31
C GLU A 358 8.02 4.62 25.41
N ASP A 359 6.90 4.62 26.14
CA ASP A 359 6.11 3.43 26.49
C ASP A 359 5.15 2.97 25.36
N GLU A 360 5.34 3.44 24.12
CA GLU A 360 4.56 2.92 22.98
C GLU A 360 4.98 1.51 22.58
N ASP A 361 6.24 1.13 22.82
CA ASP A 361 6.70 -0.25 22.63
C ASP A 361 6.34 -1.13 23.85
N LYS A 362 5.18 -1.77 23.78
CA LYS A 362 4.65 -2.64 24.85
C LYS A 362 4.96 -4.12 24.65
N ARG A 363 6.11 -4.45 24.04
CA ARG A 363 6.55 -5.84 23.87
C ARG A 363 6.81 -6.50 25.23
N VAL A 364 6.47 -7.78 25.31
CA VAL A 364 6.74 -8.64 26.48
C VAL A 364 7.81 -9.65 26.07
N ALA A 365 8.85 -9.82 26.89
CA ALA A 365 9.98 -10.71 26.57
C ALA A 365 9.56 -12.19 26.46
N HIS A 366 8.69 -12.65 27.35
CA HIS A 366 8.21 -14.04 27.41
C HIS A 366 6.67 -14.10 27.43
N PRO A 367 6.01 -13.76 26.30
CA PRO A 367 4.55 -13.70 26.25
C PRO A 367 3.96 -15.12 26.32
N THR A 368 2.99 -15.34 27.21
CA THR A 368 2.34 -16.65 27.39
C THR A 368 0.85 -16.59 27.07
N CYS A 369 0.40 -17.47 26.18
CA CYS A 369 -1.02 -17.53 25.81
C CYS A 369 -1.88 -18.10 26.95
N ILE A 370 -2.78 -17.26 27.47
CA ILE A 370 -3.80 -17.64 28.46
C ILE A 370 -5.10 -18.18 27.85
N ARG A 371 -5.13 -18.39 26.51
CA ARG A 371 -6.28 -18.95 25.76
C ARG A 371 -7.62 -18.23 25.99
N CYS A 372 -7.61 -16.92 26.25
CA CYS A 372 -8.82 -16.15 26.54
C CYS A 372 -9.83 -15.98 25.37
N GLY A 373 -9.53 -16.46 24.16
CA GLY A 373 -10.45 -16.40 23.01
C GLY A 373 -10.66 -15.03 22.35
N ARG A 374 -10.17 -13.91 22.92
CA ARG A 374 -10.35 -12.54 22.36
C ARG A 374 -9.93 -12.41 20.90
N CYS A 375 -8.84 -13.07 20.51
CA CYS A 375 -8.33 -13.08 19.15
C CYS A 375 -9.32 -13.67 18.11
N VAL A 376 -10.17 -14.61 18.51
CA VAL A 376 -11.21 -15.23 17.65
C VAL A 376 -12.32 -14.22 17.37
N GLY A 377 -12.77 -13.50 18.40
CA GLY A 377 -13.85 -12.51 18.28
C GLY A 377 -13.51 -11.35 17.34
N VAL A 378 -12.22 -11.01 17.21
CA VAL A 378 -11.76 -9.91 16.35
C VAL A 378 -11.13 -10.36 15.03
N CYS A 379 -11.12 -11.65 14.72
CA CYS A 379 -10.57 -12.09 13.43
C CYS A 379 -11.55 -11.73 12.30
N PRO A 380 -11.18 -10.87 11.34
CA PRO A 380 -12.08 -10.47 10.26
C PRO A 380 -12.23 -11.54 9.17
N MET A 381 -11.43 -12.61 9.26
CA MET A 381 -11.47 -13.79 8.39
C MET A 381 -12.14 -14.99 9.06
N HIS A 382 -12.71 -14.81 10.26
CA HIS A 382 -13.37 -15.88 11.03
C HIS A 382 -12.46 -17.06 11.39
N LEU A 383 -11.15 -16.86 11.38
CA LEU A 383 -10.17 -17.87 11.78
C LEU A 383 -10.13 -18.03 13.29
N THR A 384 -9.36 -19.04 13.73
CA THR A 384 -9.15 -19.33 15.16
C THR A 384 -7.69 -19.13 15.58
N PRO A 385 -7.21 -17.86 15.77
CA PRO A 385 -5.80 -17.58 16.03
C PRO A 385 -5.21 -18.27 17.26
N VAL A 386 -6.03 -18.64 18.25
CA VAL A 386 -5.56 -19.36 19.44
C VAL A 386 -4.98 -20.73 19.08
N TYR A 387 -5.63 -21.48 18.18
CA TYR A 387 -5.16 -22.79 17.73
C TYR A 387 -4.06 -22.65 16.69
N MET A 388 -4.20 -21.73 15.74
CA MET A 388 -3.14 -21.41 14.78
C MET A 388 -1.82 -21.08 15.50
N ASN A 389 -1.86 -20.31 16.58
CA ASN A 389 -0.68 -19.98 17.39
C ASN A 389 -0.11 -21.21 18.10
N MET A 390 -0.98 -22.08 18.64
CA MET A 390 -0.54 -23.31 19.30
C MET A 390 0.21 -24.23 18.33
N PHE A 391 -0.32 -24.44 17.13
CA PHE A 391 0.31 -25.27 16.10
C PHE A 391 1.58 -24.63 15.54
N ALA A 392 1.54 -23.32 15.24
CA ALA A 392 2.70 -22.57 14.76
C ALA A 392 3.87 -22.60 15.76
N ALA A 393 3.59 -22.44 17.06
CA ALA A 393 4.60 -22.51 18.12
C ALA A 393 5.26 -23.89 18.25
N LYS A 394 4.56 -24.96 17.85
CA LYS A 394 5.08 -26.34 17.84
C LYS A 394 5.66 -26.76 16.49
N ASN A 395 5.68 -25.85 15.50
CA ASN A 395 6.02 -26.17 14.11
C ASN A 395 5.16 -27.30 13.50
N ASP A 396 3.93 -27.45 13.97
CA ASP A 396 2.97 -28.41 13.42
C ASP A 396 2.31 -27.81 12.18
N LEU A 397 2.87 -28.13 11.01
CA LEU A 397 2.42 -27.57 9.74
C LEU A 397 1.05 -28.12 9.31
N GLU A 398 0.73 -29.36 9.66
CA GLU A 398 -0.56 -30.00 9.35
C GLU A 398 -1.69 -29.33 10.14
N GLY A 399 -1.50 -29.15 11.46
CA GLY A 399 -2.45 -28.40 12.28
C GLY A 399 -2.58 -26.93 11.86
N CYS A 400 -1.51 -26.32 11.33
CA CYS A 400 -1.60 -24.97 10.75
C CYS A 400 -2.47 -24.94 9.49
N GLU A 401 -2.38 -25.95 8.63
CA GLU A 401 -3.22 -26.07 7.43
C GLU A 401 -4.66 -26.40 7.76
N GLU A 402 -4.91 -27.31 8.72
CA GLU A 402 -6.25 -27.67 9.20
C GLU A 402 -7.01 -26.45 9.76
N TYR A 403 -6.29 -25.47 10.31
CA TYR A 403 -6.84 -24.21 10.83
C TYR A 403 -6.63 -23.02 9.88
N ASP A 404 -6.51 -23.29 8.58
CA ASP A 404 -6.53 -22.29 7.49
C ASP A 404 -5.53 -21.14 7.66
N VAL A 405 -4.30 -21.43 8.11
CA VAL A 405 -3.28 -20.39 8.33
C VAL A 405 -3.00 -19.55 7.09
N LEU A 406 -3.18 -20.14 5.89
CA LEU A 406 -2.96 -19.49 4.61
C LEU A 406 -4.02 -18.41 4.30
N ASP A 407 -5.22 -18.49 4.88
CA ASP A 407 -6.28 -17.49 4.71
C ASP A 407 -6.13 -16.27 5.63
N CYS A 408 -5.21 -16.34 6.60
CA CYS A 408 -4.91 -15.20 7.45
C CYS A 408 -4.43 -14.02 6.59
N ILE A 409 -4.97 -12.82 6.79
CA ILE A 409 -4.56 -11.62 6.02
C ILE A 409 -3.47 -10.79 6.73
N GLU A 410 -2.92 -11.30 7.83
CA GLU A 410 -1.83 -10.65 8.60
C GLU A 410 -2.17 -9.24 9.13
N CYS A 411 -3.46 -8.90 9.26
CA CYS A 411 -3.91 -7.59 9.73
C CYS A 411 -3.54 -7.28 11.20
N GLY A 412 -3.19 -8.28 12.01
CA GLY A 412 -2.78 -8.02 13.40
C GLY A 412 -3.88 -7.59 14.37
N SER A 413 -5.17 -7.61 13.97
CA SER A 413 -6.28 -7.40 14.91
C SER A 413 -6.20 -8.32 16.14
N CYS A 414 -5.82 -9.59 15.91
CA CYS A 414 -5.62 -10.57 16.97
C CYS A 414 -4.45 -10.24 17.91
N ALA A 415 -3.35 -9.69 17.37
CA ALA A 415 -2.16 -9.30 18.14
C ALA A 415 -2.46 -8.05 18.98
N TYR A 416 -3.19 -7.08 18.41
CA TYR A 416 -3.57 -5.84 19.08
C TYR A 416 -4.39 -6.08 20.35
N VAL A 417 -5.39 -6.97 20.29
CA VAL A 417 -6.26 -7.29 21.45
C VAL A 417 -5.66 -8.31 22.42
N CYS A 418 -4.50 -8.89 22.10
CA CYS A 418 -3.91 -9.94 22.91
C CYS A 418 -3.40 -9.36 24.24
N PRO A 419 -3.97 -9.73 25.41
CA PRO A 419 -3.49 -9.22 26.69
C PRO A 419 -2.07 -9.70 27.00
N ALA A 420 -1.70 -10.88 26.48
CA ALA A 420 -0.37 -11.45 26.64
C ALA A 420 0.67 -10.90 25.65
N ARG A 421 0.28 -10.02 24.71
CA ARG A 421 1.16 -9.40 23.70
C ARG A 421 1.97 -10.42 22.88
N ILE A 422 1.33 -11.52 22.52
CA ILE A 422 1.95 -12.54 21.66
C ILE A 422 2.18 -11.95 20.26
N PRO A 423 3.36 -12.17 19.63
CA PRO A 423 3.66 -11.72 18.28
C PRO A 423 2.97 -12.61 17.22
N LEU A 424 1.63 -12.66 17.25
CA LEU A 424 0.81 -13.57 16.44
C LEU A 424 1.05 -13.38 14.93
N VAL A 425 1.16 -12.13 14.47
CA VAL A 425 1.36 -11.84 13.04
C VAL A 425 2.67 -12.42 12.55
N GLN A 426 3.76 -12.22 13.30
CA GLN A 426 5.09 -12.74 12.95
C GLN A 426 5.07 -14.27 12.94
N GLN A 427 4.45 -14.91 13.93
CA GLN A 427 4.31 -16.36 13.97
C GLN A 427 3.53 -16.90 12.77
N PHE A 428 2.41 -16.28 12.41
CA PHE A 428 1.60 -16.72 11.27
C PHE A 428 2.32 -16.51 9.94
N ARG A 429 3.07 -15.42 9.79
CA ARG A 429 3.89 -15.18 8.59
C ARG A 429 4.94 -16.29 8.41
N VAL A 430 5.62 -16.68 9.49
CA VAL A 430 6.59 -17.81 9.46
C VAL A 430 5.88 -19.14 9.18
N ALA A 431 4.75 -19.41 9.82
CA ALA A 431 3.99 -20.64 9.60
C ALA A 431 3.53 -20.77 8.15
N LYS A 432 2.99 -19.70 7.55
CA LYS A 432 2.61 -19.68 6.13
C LYS A 432 3.79 -19.96 5.20
N MET A 433 4.94 -19.32 5.45
CA MET A 433 6.16 -19.55 4.66
C MET A 433 6.54 -21.04 4.67
N ARG A 434 6.58 -21.65 5.86
CA ARG A 434 6.91 -23.08 6.02
C ARG A 434 5.89 -24.01 5.37
N VAL A 435 4.59 -23.71 5.49
CA VAL A 435 3.53 -24.47 4.81
C VAL A 435 3.70 -24.39 3.30
N GLN A 436 3.97 -23.20 2.75
CA GLN A 436 4.19 -23.02 1.32
C GLN A 436 5.45 -23.76 0.83
N GLU A 437 6.53 -23.75 1.61
CA GLU A 437 7.75 -24.54 1.33
C GLU A 437 7.45 -26.04 1.30
N LYS A 438 6.72 -26.57 2.30
CA LYS A 438 6.27 -27.97 2.33
C LYS A 438 5.46 -28.33 1.08
N ARG A 439 4.48 -27.49 0.71
CA ARG A 439 3.66 -27.70 -0.51
C ARG A 439 4.50 -27.71 -1.78
N LYS A 440 5.45 -26.78 -1.91
CA LYS A 440 6.35 -26.72 -3.07
C LYS A 440 7.26 -27.96 -3.15
N ALA A 441 7.81 -28.40 -2.02
CA ALA A 441 8.64 -29.61 -1.96
C ALA A 441 7.84 -30.86 -2.34
N ALA A 442 6.60 -31.00 -1.83
CA ALA A 442 5.70 -32.09 -2.19
C ALA A 442 5.33 -32.09 -3.67
N ALA A 443 5.00 -30.92 -4.23
CA ALA A 443 4.71 -30.78 -5.66
C ALA A 443 5.91 -31.11 -6.55
N ALA A 444 7.12 -30.69 -6.16
CA ALA A 444 8.35 -31.02 -6.87
C ALA A 444 8.70 -32.52 -6.78
N ALA A 445 8.40 -33.17 -5.66
CA ALA A 445 8.59 -34.61 -5.49
C ALA A 445 7.59 -35.43 -6.31
N ALA A 446 6.35 -34.96 -6.47
CA ALA A 446 5.33 -35.61 -7.29
C ALA A 446 5.56 -35.47 -8.82
N GLN A 447 6.45 -34.56 -9.23
CA GLN A 447 6.86 -34.36 -10.63
C GLN A 447 8.14 -35.14 -11.01
N LYS A 448 8.78 -35.80 -10.04
CA LYS A 448 9.89 -36.74 -10.24
C LYS A 448 9.36 -38.16 -10.17
#